data_AF-A0A351JYT9-F1
#
_entry.id   AF-A0A351JYT9-F1
#
_cell.length_a   1.000
_cell.length_b   1.000
_cell.length_c   1.000
_cell.angle_alpha   90.00
_cell.angle_beta   90.00
_cell.angle_gamma   90.00
#
_symmetry.space_group_name_H-M   'P 1'
#
loop_
_entity.id
_entity.type
_entity.pdbx_description
1 polymer ?
#
loop_
_entity_poly.entity_id
_entity_poly.type
_entity_poly.pdbx_seq_one_letter_code
_entity_poly.pdbx_strand_id
1 'polypeptide(L)'
;MQLLTDVSTHQNIVADDTILAQRLPDIEKRTGVEEMVVDANYTGEDSEKVCQEQGVTIIPTEVKGRKVSEENELSLTDFRFDGNSIVSCPEGRSPIEQIHKPERGRHIARFAKEQCGSCPRLENCPVRCRKRFYSLLFNDRQSLLAQRRQQLSKEDYRRKCRLRPAIEGTISQFKRRLHNGKLRIRGREKVRNSVILMAIGINFGRLWAYFLQNDPALTLFLTFAVLLLAFLAKSLAEKLTGPDFGVA
;
A
#
# COMPACT_ATOMS: atom_id res chain seq x y z
N MET A 1 6.57 -18.13 -0.45
CA MET A 1 7.72 -17.30 -0.89
C MET A 1 7.19 -15.98 -1.44
N GLN A 2 7.84 -14.84 -1.16
CA GLN A 2 7.43 -13.53 -1.67
C GLN A 2 8.40 -13.07 -2.76
N LEU A 3 7.91 -12.78 -3.96
CA LEU A 3 8.75 -12.33 -5.09
C LEU A 3 8.40 -10.90 -5.50
N LEU A 4 9.39 -10.19 -6.01
CA LEU A 4 9.21 -8.90 -6.66
C LEU A 4 8.76 -9.12 -8.10
N THR A 5 7.54 -8.72 -8.43
CA THR A 5 6.92 -8.88 -9.77
C THR A 5 6.80 -7.57 -10.53
N ASP A 6 6.84 -6.44 -9.81
CA ASP A 6 6.89 -5.09 -10.37
C ASP A 6 7.91 -4.25 -9.62
N VAL A 7 8.66 -3.42 -10.35
CA VAL A 7 9.52 -2.40 -9.79
C VAL A 7 9.58 -1.21 -10.73
N SER A 8 9.51 -0.01 -10.17
CA SER A 8 9.54 1.23 -10.94
C SER A 8 10.28 2.32 -10.16
N THR A 9 10.84 3.28 -10.89
CA THR A 9 11.61 4.38 -10.33
C THR A 9 11.03 5.70 -10.80
N HIS A 10 10.72 6.59 -9.86
CA HIS A 10 10.08 7.88 -10.13
C HIS A 10 10.90 9.02 -9.54
N GLN A 11 10.69 10.23 -10.06
CA GLN A 11 11.25 11.43 -9.43
C GLN A 11 10.50 11.72 -8.13
N ASN A 12 11.20 12.25 -7.13
CA ASN A 12 10.62 12.61 -5.81
C ASN A 12 9.76 13.89 -5.85
N ILE A 13 9.08 14.13 -6.96
CA ILE A 13 8.10 15.21 -7.17
C ILE A 13 6.74 14.62 -7.58
N VAL A 14 6.69 13.33 -7.93
CA VAL A 14 5.46 12.64 -8.30
C VAL A 14 4.86 12.04 -7.03
N ALA A 15 3.57 12.27 -6.81
CA ALA A 15 2.87 11.72 -5.66
C ALA A 15 2.72 10.19 -5.80
N ASP A 16 2.83 9.47 -4.67
CA ASP A 16 2.66 8.01 -4.61
C ASP A 16 1.28 7.56 -5.12
N ASP A 17 0.24 8.36 -4.85
CA ASP A 17 -1.13 8.19 -5.38
C ASP A 17 -1.15 8.10 -6.92
N THR A 18 -0.53 9.09 -7.57
CA THR A 18 -0.41 9.16 -9.03
C THR A 18 0.43 8.01 -9.58
N ILE A 19 1.50 7.61 -8.88
CA ILE A 19 2.34 6.47 -9.28
C ILE A 19 1.52 5.19 -9.31
N LEU A 20 0.75 4.89 -8.25
CA LEU A 20 -0.07 3.68 -8.22
C LEU A 20 -1.17 3.72 -9.28
N ALA A 21 -1.86 4.85 -9.44
CA ALA A 21 -2.89 5.02 -10.48
C ALA A 21 -2.35 4.71 -11.89
N GLN A 22 -1.14 5.16 -12.21
CA GLN A 22 -0.52 4.90 -13.50
C GLN A 22 -0.08 3.44 -13.69
N ARG A 23 0.33 2.77 -12.62
CA ARG A 23 0.91 1.42 -12.69
C ARG A 23 -0.08 0.30 -12.50
N LEU A 24 -1.17 0.54 -11.79
CA LEU A 24 -2.12 -0.50 -11.39
C LEU A 24 -2.68 -1.29 -12.58
N PRO A 25 -3.11 -0.68 -13.71
CA PRO A 25 -3.68 -1.43 -14.83
C PRO A 25 -2.69 -2.46 -15.41
N ASP A 26 -1.40 -2.10 -15.51
CA ASP A 26 -0.35 -3.01 -16.00
C ASP A 26 -0.01 -4.11 -14.98
N ILE A 27 -0.16 -3.83 -13.68
CA ILE A 27 0.06 -4.83 -12.63
C ILE A 27 -1.10 -5.83 -12.66
N GLU A 28 -2.34 -5.35 -12.63
CA GLU A 28 -3.56 -6.17 -12.71
C GLU A 28 -3.52 -7.07 -13.94
N LYS A 29 -3.30 -6.52 -15.13
CA LYS A 29 -3.26 -7.30 -16.37
C LYS A 29 -2.23 -8.42 -16.36
N ARG A 30 -1.09 -8.23 -15.68
CA ARG A 30 0.01 -9.21 -15.64
C ARG A 30 -0.14 -10.24 -14.53
N THR A 31 -0.76 -9.87 -13.40
CA THR A 31 -0.76 -10.72 -12.20
C THR A 31 -2.14 -11.14 -11.72
N GLY A 32 -3.22 -10.53 -12.22
CA GLY A 32 -4.58 -10.70 -11.71
C GLY A 32 -4.70 -10.30 -10.24
N VAL A 33 -4.07 -9.18 -9.84
CA VAL A 33 -4.06 -8.79 -8.43
C VAL A 33 -5.46 -8.34 -8.00
N GLU A 34 -6.03 -9.00 -7.00
CA GLU A 34 -7.36 -8.67 -6.46
C GLU A 34 -7.27 -7.72 -5.26
N GLU A 35 -6.19 -7.81 -4.48
CA GLU A 35 -5.98 -7.02 -3.27
C GLU A 35 -4.54 -6.46 -3.19
N MET A 36 -4.40 -5.21 -2.76
CA MET A 36 -3.11 -4.56 -2.57
C MET A 36 -3.00 -3.94 -1.17
N VAL A 37 -2.09 -4.47 -0.35
CA VAL A 37 -1.72 -3.87 0.93
C VAL A 37 -0.68 -2.78 0.68
N VAL A 38 -1.00 -1.54 1.05
CA VAL A 38 -0.18 -0.37 0.72
C VAL A 38 0.09 0.54 1.91
N ASP A 39 1.11 1.39 1.78
CA ASP A 39 1.27 2.54 2.68
C ASP A 39 0.11 3.55 2.47
N ALA A 40 -0.24 4.30 3.51
CA ALA A 40 -1.22 5.37 3.45
C ALA A 40 -0.98 6.32 2.26
N ASN A 41 0.28 6.61 1.94
CA ASN A 41 0.66 7.52 0.86
C ASN A 41 0.15 7.13 -0.53
N TYR A 42 -0.02 5.83 -0.79
CA TYR A 42 -0.59 5.28 -2.01
C TYR A 42 -2.12 5.31 -2.06
N THR A 43 -2.78 5.95 -1.09
CA THR A 43 -4.24 6.15 -1.12
C THR A 43 -4.60 7.61 -1.36
N GLY A 44 -5.34 7.87 -2.43
CA GLY A 44 -5.85 9.17 -2.82
C GLY A 44 -6.85 9.05 -3.97
N GLU A 45 -7.31 10.17 -4.50
CA GLU A 45 -8.42 10.18 -5.47
C GLU A 45 -8.06 9.43 -6.75
N ASP A 46 -6.83 9.58 -7.24
CA ASP A 46 -6.38 8.95 -8.49
C ASP A 46 -6.30 7.42 -8.33
N SER A 47 -5.56 6.94 -7.32
CA SER A 47 -5.37 5.50 -7.09
C SER A 47 -6.68 4.80 -6.73
N GLU A 48 -7.53 5.43 -5.90
CA GLU A 48 -8.80 4.84 -5.48
C GLU A 48 -9.76 4.68 -6.65
N LYS A 49 -9.81 5.67 -7.54
CA LYS A 49 -10.62 5.59 -8.76
C LYS A 49 -10.15 4.45 -9.65
N VAL A 50 -8.86 4.37 -9.96
CA VAL A 50 -8.33 3.30 -10.83
C VAL A 50 -8.49 1.92 -10.17
N CYS A 51 -8.28 1.80 -8.86
CA CYS A 51 -8.56 0.58 -8.11
C CYS A 51 -10.01 0.13 -8.27
N GLN A 52 -10.97 1.06 -8.15
CA GLN A 52 -12.38 0.75 -8.34
C GLN A 52 -12.69 0.32 -9.78
N GLU A 53 -12.15 1.00 -10.78
CA GLU A 53 -12.33 0.67 -12.20
C GLU A 53 -11.75 -0.71 -12.56
N GLN A 54 -10.61 -1.07 -11.96
CA GLN A 54 -9.93 -2.35 -12.19
C GLN A 54 -10.42 -3.47 -11.25
N GLY A 55 -11.35 -3.19 -10.33
CA GLY A 55 -11.85 -4.18 -9.37
C GLY A 55 -10.81 -4.61 -8.31
N VAL A 56 -9.77 -3.81 -8.09
CA VAL A 56 -8.70 -4.11 -7.12
C VAL A 56 -8.99 -3.45 -5.77
N THR A 57 -8.99 -4.24 -4.71
CA THR A 57 -9.20 -3.73 -3.35
C THR A 57 -7.90 -3.20 -2.76
N ILE A 58 -7.85 -1.90 -2.48
CA ILE A 58 -6.71 -1.26 -1.79
C ILE A 58 -6.87 -1.31 -0.27
N ILE A 59 -5.83 -1.77 0.42
CA ILE A 59 -5.81 -2.02 1.86
C ILE A 59 -4.69 -1.17 2.47
N PRO A 60 -4.97 0.12 2.78
CA PRO A 60 -3.99 0.97 3.43
C PRO A 60 -3.68 0.48 4.84
N THR A 61 -2.38 0.38 5.14
CA THR A 61 -1.87 0.02 6.47
C THR A 61 -2.09 1.11 7.51
N GLU A 62 -2.26 2.35 7.07
CA GLU A 62 -2.58 3.53 7.88
C GLU A 62 -3.51 4.48 7.10
N VAL A 63 -4.23 5.36 7.79
CA VAL A 63 -5.11 6.35 7.15
C VAL A 63 -4.47 7.74 7.21
N LYS A 64 -4.38 8.42 6.06
CA LYS A 64 -3.87 9.81 5.96
C LYS A 64 -4.63 10.79 6.86
N GLY A 65 -3.92 11.82 7.31
CA GLY A 65 -4.48 12.97 8.02
C GLY A 65 -4.31 12.92 9.54
N ARG A 66 -4.84 13.95 10.21
CA ARG A 66 -4.73 14.09 11.67
C ARG A 66 -5.40 12.90 12.36
N LYS A 67 -4.65 12.23 13.26
CA LYS A 67 -5.23 11.25 14.19
C LYS A 67 -6.20 12.00 15.11
N VAL A 68 -7.40 11.46 15.30
CA VAL A 68 -8.38 12.03 16.24
C VAL A 68 -7.72 12.02 17.62
N SER A 69 -7.53 13.20 18.20
CA SER A 69 -6.49 13.43 19.22
C SER A 69 -7.00 13.49 20.66
N GLU A 70 -8.24 13.15 20.95
CA GLU A 70 -8.78 13.30 22.31
C GLU A 70 -9.60 12.08 22.73
N GLU A 71 -9.28 11.53 23.90
CA GLU A 71 -9.86 10.29 24.46
C GLU A 71 -11.37 10.39 24.74
N ASN A 72 -11.96 11.58 24.59
CA ASN A 72 -13.37 11.85 24.88
C ASN A 72 -14.16 12.53 23.74
N GLU A 73 -13.53 12.95 22.64
CA GLU A 73 -14.24 13.56 21.50
C GLU A 73 -14.79 12.49 20.56
N LEU A 74 -16.10 12.49 20.33
CA LEU A 74 -16.70 11.67 19.29
C LEU A 74 -16.37 12.28 17.92
N SER A 75 -16.05 11.41 16.99
CA SER A 75 -15.73 11.74 15.61
C SER A 75 -16.67 11.03 14.65
N LEU A 76 -16.53 11.32 13.37
CA LEU A 76 -17.27 10.60 12.33
C LEU A 76 -16.95 9.08 12.35
N THR A 77 -15.78 8.68 12.85
CA THR A 77 -15.36 7.27 12.98
C THR A 77 -16.24 6.48 13.96
N ASP A 78 -16.95 7.15 14.86
CA ASP A 78 -17.77 6.50 15.89
C ASP A 78 -19.20 6.21 15.39
N PHE A 79 -19.59 6.75 14.24
CA PHE A 79 -20.91 6.53 13.63
C PHE A 79 -20.90 5.28 12.76
N ARG A 80 -21.98 4.49 12.79
CA ARG A 80 -22.14 3.32 11.92
C ARG A 80 -22.63 3.77 10.54
N PHE A 81 -21.96 3.29 9.48
CA PHE A 81 -22.30 3.59 8.09
C PHE A 81 -22.91 2.40 7.35
N ASP A 82 -23.73 2.71 6.36
CA ASP A 82 -24.11 1.85 5.24
C ASP A 82 -23.87 2.66 3.94
N GLY A 83 -22.84 2.28 3.19
CA GLY A 83 -22.27 3.13 2.15
C GLY A 83 -21.86 4.50 2.71
N ASN A 84 -22.42 5.59 2.17
CA ASN A 84 -22.20 6.95 2.67
C ASN A 84 -23.31 7.45 3.61
N SER A 85 -24.29 6.61 3.94
CA SER A 85 -25.38 6.94 4.86
C SER A 85 -25.04 6.51 6.28
N ILE A 86 -25.47 7.28 7.28
CA ILE A 86 -25.32 6.92 8.69
C ILE A 86 -26.50 6.05 9.11
N VAL A 87 -26.22 4.85 9.58
CA VAL A 87 -27.24 3.95 10.17
C VAL A 87 -27.56 4.40 11.59
N SER A 88 -26.53 4.62 12.42
CA SER A 88 -26.73 5.04 13.81
C SER A 88 -25.53 5.80 14.36
N CYS A 89 -25.77 6.63 15.36
CA CYS A 89 -24.71 7.20 16.20
C CYS A 89 -24.18 6.17 17.23
N PRO A 90 -23.12 6.50 18.00
CA PRO A 90 -22.59 5.62 19.04
C PRO A 90 -23.61 5.21 20.11
N GLU A 91 -24.61 6.06 20.36
CA GLU A 91 -25.72 5.80 21.30
C GLU A 91 -26.87 5.00 20.67
N GLY A 92 -26.68 4.43 19.47
CA GLY A 92 -27.67 3.60 18.78
C GLY A 92 -28.82 4.37 18.11
N ARG A 93 -28.79 5.71 18.10
CA ARG A 93 -29.88 6.54 17.55
C ARG A 93 -29.70 6.74 16.06
N SER A 94 -30.77 6.56 15.30
CA SER A 94 -30.78 6.74 13.84
C SER A 94 -31.10 8.19 13.45
N PRO A 95 -30.55 8.71 12.35
CA PRO A 95 -30.98 9.99 11.80
C PRO A 95 -32.48 9.97 11.43
N ILE A 96 -33.19 11.08 11.63
CA ILE A 96 -34.57 11.26 11.17
C ILE A 96 -34.66 11.58 9.68
N GLU A 97 -33.59 12.13 9.11
CA GLU A 97 -33.51 12.51 7.70
C GLU A 97 -32.04 12.53 7.28
N GLN A 98 -31.75 12.05 6.06
CA GLN A 98 -30.43 12.12 5.44
C GLN A 98 -30.56 12.74 4.06
N ILE A 99 -29.75 13.76 3.79
CA ILE A 99 -29.78 14.52 2.55
C ILE A 99 -28.40 14.47 1.92
N HIS A 100 -28.33 14.01 0.68
CA HIS A 100 -27.14 14.10 -0.15
C HIS A 100 -27.26 15.31 -1.10
N LYS A 101 -26.27 16.21 -1.07
CA LYS A 101 -26.16 17.38 -1.95
C LYS A 101 -24.94 17.21 -2.87
N PRO A 102 -25.08 16.54 -4.03
CA PRO A 102 -23.95 16.21 -4.89
C PRO A 102 -23.22 17.45 -5.41
N GLU A 103 -23.94 18.52 -5.77
CA GLU A 103 -23.35 19.79 -6.25
C GLU A 103 -22.39 20.44 -5.26
N ARG A 104 -22.54 20.15 -3.96
CA ARG A 104 -21.67 20.68 -2.90
C ARG A 104 -20.73 19.62 -2.32
N GLY A 105 -20.81 18.38 -2.81
CA GLY A 105 -20.07 17.22 -2.28
C GLY A 105 -20.31 17.01 -0.79
N ARG A 106 -21.56 17.13 -0.32
CA ARG A 106 -21.88 17.08 1.12
C ARG A 106 -23.09 16.21 1.43
N HIS A 107 -22.96 15.46 2.51
CA HIS A 107 -24.00 14.72 3.20
C HIS A 107 -24.43 15.48 4.46
N ILE A 108 -25.72 15.41 4.76
CA ILE A 108 -26.31 16.00 5.96
C ILE A 108 -27.18 14.94 6.63
N ALA A 109 -26.75 14.47 7.80
CA ALA A 109 -27.59 13.65 8.67
C ALA A 109 -28.26 14.54 9.73
N ARG A 110 -29.58 14.47 9.82
CA ARG A 110 -30.38 15.22 10.81
C ARG A 110 -30.85 14.26 11.89
N PHE A 111 -30.71 14.68 13.15
CA PHE A 111 -31.17 13.94 14.32
C PHE A 111 -32.24 14.74 15.06
N ALA A 112 -33.20 14.03 15.67
CA ALA A 112 -34.27 14.64 16.44
C ALA A 112 -33.71 15.48 17.60
N LYS A 113 -34.37 16.61 17.88
CA LYS A 113 -33.91 17.56 18.91
C LYS A 113 -34.02 16.97 20.30
N GLU A 114 -35.07 16.19 20.54
CA GLU A 114 -35.39 15.51 21.79
C GLU A 114 -34.35 14.42 22.10
N GLN A 115 -33.93 13.71 21.06
CA GLN A 115 -32.85 12.73 21.15
C GLN A 115 -31.55 13.44 21.52
N CYS A 116 -31.01 14.29 20.64
CA CYS A 116 -29.69 14.89 20.87
C CYS A 116 -29.65 15.81 22.10
N GLY A 117 -30.72 16.55 22.41
CA GLY A 117 -30.77 17.48 23.53
C GLY A 117 -30.70 16.82 24.91
N SER A 118 -31.08 15.55 25.03
CA SER A 118 -30.96 14.74 26.25
C SER A 118 -29.74 13.80 26.24
N CYS A 119 -28.87 13.91 25.23
CA CYS A 119 -27.72 13.01 25.08
C CYS A 119 -26.59 13.39 26.06
N PRO A 120 -26.10 12.47 26.91
CA PRO A 120 -25.02 12.77 27.85
C PRO A 120 -23.69 13.06 27.15
N ARG A 121 -23.52 12.60 25.90
CA ARG A 121 -22.30 12.81 25.11
C ARG A 121 -22.40 14.01 24.18
N LEU A 122 -23.43 14.85 24.31
CA LEU A 122 -23.68 15.96 23.39
C LEU A 122 -22.52 16.95 23.33
N GLU A 123 -21.90 17.26 24.47
CA GLU A 123 -20.77 18.21 24.55
C GLU A 123 -19.60 17.80 23.65
N ASN A 124 -19.36 16.49 23.56
CA ASN A 124 -18.28 15.91 22.79
C ASN A 124 -18.74 15.32 21.44
N CYS A 125 -20.00 15.57 21.03
CA CYS A 125 -20.58 15.00 19.81
C CYS A 125 -20.39 15.96 18.63
N PRO A 126 -20.02 15.48 17.43
CA PRO A 126 -19.73 16.36 16.28
C PRO A 126 -21.00 16.98 15.66
N VAL A 127 -22.19 16.61 16.15
CA VAL A 127 -23.47 17.18 15.70
C VAL A 127 -23.59 18.65 16.12
N ARG A 128 -24.15 19.48 15.25
CA ARG A 128 -24.39 20.91 15.52
C ARG A 128 -25.87 21.18 15.73
N CYS A 129 -26.20 21.91 16.80
CA CYS A 129 -27.57 22.34 17.09
C CYS A 129 -28.09 23.29 16.01
N ARG A 130 -29.32 23.06 15.53
CA ARG A 130 -30.10 23.94 14.64
C ARG A 130 -31.47 24.20 15.25
N LYS A 131 -32.27 25.07 14.62
CA LYS A 131 -33.59 25.47 15.15
C LYS A 131 -34.50 24.28 15.49
N ARG A 132 -34.62 23.31 14.58
CA ARG A 132 -35.55 22.17 14.67
C ARG A 132 -34.90 20.79 14.88
N PHE A 133 -33.59 20.67 14.69
CA PHE A 133 -32.87 19.39 14.70
C PHE A 133 -31.40 19.60 15.02
N TYR A 134 -30.67 18.52 15.24
CA TYR A 134 -29.20 18.52 15.22
C TYR A 134 -28.71 18.01 13.88
N SER A 135 -27.63 18.59 13.35
CA SER A 135 -27.08 18.24 12.03
C SER A 135 -25.64 17.81 12.11
N LEU A 136 -25.31 16.68 11.49
CA LEU A 136 -23.94 16.26 11.18
C LEU A 136 -23.70 16.44 9.68
N LEU A 137 -22.63 17.15 9.34
CA LEU A 137 -22.23 17.40 7.96
C LEU A 137 -20.91 16.69 7.69
N PHE A 138 -20.82 15.98 6.56
CA PHE A 138 -19.60 15.32 6.10
C PHE A 138 -19.59 15.22 4.57
N ASN A 139 -18.45 14.87 3.98
CA ASN A 139 -18.32 14.57 2.56
C ASN A 139 -17.92 13.09 2.32
N ASP A 140 -17.92 12.65 1.06
CA ASP A 140 -17.58 11.27 0.70
C ASP A 140 -16.18 10.87 1.16
N ARG A 141 -15.21 11.80 1.10
CA ARG A 141 -13.85 11.54 1.57
C ARG A 141 -13.82 11.31 3.08
N GLN A 142 -14.56 12.10 3.85
CA GLN A 142 -14.64 11.96 5.31
C GLN A 142 -15.32 10.66 5.72
N SER A 143 -16.42 10.26 5.06
CA SER A 143 -17.07 8.97 5.33
C SER A 143 -16.16 7.79 4.99
N LEU A 144 -15.47 7.83 3.84
CA LEU A 144 -14.51 6.80 3.44
C LEU A 144 -13.37 6.65 4.46
N LEU A 145 -12.76 7.76 4.88
CA LEU A 145 -11.67 7.73 5.86
C LEU A 145 -12.14 7.26 7.24
N ALA A 146 -13.34 7.66 7.67
CA ALA A 146 -13.96 7.17 8.90
C ALA A 146 -14.17 5.65 8.85
N GLN A 147 -14.75 5.14 7.76
CA GLN A 147 -14.94 3.70 7.56
C GLN A 147 -13.61 2.94 7.53
N ARG A 148 -12.57 3.45 6.84
CA ARG A 148 -11.24 2.83 6.85
C ARG A 148 -10.63 2.77 8.26
N ARG A 149 -10.79 3.82 9.06
CA ARG A 149 -10.36 3.81 10.47
C ARG A 149 -11.12 2.76 11.30
N GLN A 150 -12.41 2.56 11.05
CA GLN A 150 -13.16 1.46 11.67
C GLN A 150 -12.65 0.10 11.22
N GLN A 151 -12.21 -0.07 9.96
CA GLN A 151 -11.64 -1.34 9.51
C GLN A 151 -10.29 -1.61 10.19
N LEU A 152 -9.45 -0.59 10.43
CA LEU A 152 -8.16 -0.74 11.12
C LEU A 152 -8.27 -1.33 12.54
N SER A 153 -9.43 -1.22 13.20
CA SER A 153 -9.65 -1.84 14.51
C SER A 153 -10.04 -3.32 14.41
N LYS A 154 -10.45 -3.81 13.24
CA LYS A 154 -10.86 -5.21 13.02
C LYS A 154 -9.65 -6.13 12.85
N GLU A 155 -9.73 -7.31 13.45
CA GLU A 155 -8.60 -8.25 13.48
C GLU A 155 -8.22 -8.77 12.09
N ASP A 156 -9.19 -9.07 11.23
CA ASP A 156 -8.91 -9.53 9.87
C ASP A 156 -8.16 -8.49 9.04
N TYR A 157 -8.51 -7.21 9.20
CA TYR A 157 -7.81 -6.11 8.55
C TYR A 157 -6.41 -5.94 9.14
N ARG A 158 -6.27 -5.99 10.48
CA ARG A 158 -4.97 -5.92 11.16
C ARG A 158 -4.03 -7.02 10.71
N ARG A 159 -4.52 -8.24 10.48
CA ARG A 159 -3.73 -9.35 9.95
C ARG A 159 -3.09 -9.00 8.61
N LYS A 160 -3.82 -8.33 7.72
CA LYS A 160 -3.28 -7.83 6.44
C LYS A 160 -2.26 -6.71 6.66
N CYS A 161 -2.50 -5.79 7.60
CA CYS A 161 -1.55 -4.73 7.94
C CYS A 161 -0.21 -5.25 8.49
N ARG A 162 -0.20 -6.43 9.14
CA ARG A 162 1.04 -7.10 9.62
C ARG A 162 1.96 -7.55 8.50
N LEU A 163 1.58 -7.40 7.22
CA LEU A 163 2.46 -7.64 6.08
C LEU A 163 3.42 -6.46 5.82
N ARG A 164 3.23 -5.29 6.43
CA ARG A 164 4.09 -4.10 6.25
C ARG A 164 5.58 -4.35 6.54
N PRO A 165 5.97 -5.04 7.63
CA PRO A 165 7.39 -5.33 7.89
C PRO A 165 8.07 -6.11 6.76
N ALA A 166 7.33 -6.91 5.99
CA ALA A 166 7.89 -7.66 4.87
C ALA A 166 8.35 -6.74 3.72
N ILE A 167 7.57 -5.70 3.39
CA ILE A 167 7.98 -4.73 2.36
C ILE A 167 9.09 -3.81 2.89
N GLU A 168 9.08 -3.44 4.17
CA GLU A 168 10.17 -2.65 4.78
C GLU A 168 11.50 -3.43 4.78
N GLY A 169 11.45 -4.72 5.09
CA GLY A 169 12.60 -5.62 4.96
C GLY A 169 13.11 -5.69 3.52
N THR A 170 12.20 -5.66 2.54
CA THR A 170 12.56 -5.62 1.12
C THR A 170 13.25 -4.31 0.74
N ILE A 171 12.73 -3.16 1.17
CA ILE A 171 13.39 -1.85 0.96
C ILE A 171 14.77 -1.81 1.64
N SER A 172 14.92 -2.44 2.80
CA SER A 172 16.21 -2.61 3.45
C SER A 172 17.19 -3.44 2.59
N GLN A 173 16.73 -4.52 1.94
CA GLN A 173 17.56 -5.28 0.99
C GLN A 173 18.07 -4.42 -0.17
N PHE A 174 17.23 -3.54 -0.72
CA PHE A 174 17.68 -2.57 -1.74
C PHE A 174 18.75 -1.62 -1.19
N LYS A 175 18.58 -1.10 0.03
CA LYS A 175 19.50 -0.08 0.58
C LYS A 175 20.79 -0.66 1.17
N ARG A 176 20.82 -1.94 1.55
CA ARG A 176 21.88 -2.56 2.38
C ARG A 176 23.30 -2.37 1.86
N ARG A 177 23.49 -2.38 0.53
CA ARG A 177 24.81 -2.25 -0.11
C ARG A 177 25.08 -0.85 -0.68
N LEU A 178 24.18 0.10 -0.42
CA LEU A 178 24.27 1.47 -0.91
C LEU A 178 24.91 2.37 0.14
N HIS A 179 25.82 3.24 -0.28
CA HIS A 179 26.40 4.23 0.61
C HIS A 179 25.35 5.30 0.95
N ASN A 180 24.96 5.40 2.22
CA ASN A 180 23.91 6.30 2.69
C ASN A 180 22.57 6.15 1.94
N GLY A 181 22.26 4.94 1.46
CA GLY A 181 21.06 4.68 0.66
C GLY A 181 21.08 5.29 -0.75
N LYS A 182 22.24 5.78 -1.22
CA LYS A 182 22.39 6.40 -2.54
C LYS A 182 23.07 5.46 -3.53
N LEU A 183 22.55 5.43 -4.76
CA LEU A 183 23.22 4.78 -5.87
C LEU A 183 24.46 5.58 -6.29
N ARG A 184 25.52 4.89 -6.70
CA ARG A 184 26.76 5.51 -7.22
C ARG A 184 26.60 6.09 -8.62
N ILE A 185 25.55 5.67 -9.33
CA ILE A 185 25.24 6.07 -10.69
C ILE A 185 24.23 7.22 -10.71
N ARG A 186 24.25 8.01 -11.79
CA ARG A 186 23.32 9.12 -12.05
C ARG A 186 22.62 8.92 -13.40
N GLY A 187 21.47 9.56 -13.56
CA GLY A 187 20.63 9.47 -14.77
C GLY A 187 19.51 8.43 -14.63
N ARG A 188 18.29 8.81 -15.05
CA ARG A 188 17.05 8.03 -14.83
C ARG A 188 17.15 6.62 -15.40
N GLU A 189 17.60 6.49 -16.65
CA GLU A 189 17.71 5.19 -17.34
C GLU A 189 18.67 4.24 -16.62
N LYS A 190 19.84 4.75 -16.21
CA LYS A 190 20.84 3.96 -15.48
C LYS A 190 20.30 3.54 -14.11
N VAL A 191 19.66 4.47 -13.39
CA VAL A 191 19.04 4.21 -12.08
C VAL A 191 17.97 3.14 -12.20
N ARG A 192 17.07 3.25 -13.18
CA ARG A 192 16.02 2.26 -13.46
C ARG A 192 16.63 0.88 -13.67
N ASN A 193 17.59 0.75 -14.58
CA ASN A 193 18.22 -0.53 -14.89
C ASN A 193 18.93 -1.14 -13.68
N SER A 194 19.62 -0.34 -12.86
CA SER A 194 20.23 -0.83 -11.63
C SER A 194 19.21 -1.31 -10.60
N VAL A 195 18.11 -0.59 -10.40
CA VAL A 195 17.05 -1.02 -9.48
C VAL A 195 16.38 -2.31 -9.95
N ILE A 196 16.15 -2.48 -11.26
CA ILE A 196 15.63 -3.73 -11.83
C ILE A 196 16.60 -4.90 -11.56
N LEU A 197 17.90 -4.71 -11.83
CA LEU A 197 18.91 -5.74 -11.55
C LEU A 197 18.97 -6.12 -10.07
N MET A 198 18.83 -5.13 -9.18
CA MET A 198 18.75 -5.39 -7.73
C MET A 198 17.50 -6.20 -7.36
N ALA A 199 16.34 -5.89 -7.95
CA ALA A 199 15.10 -6.65 -7.74
C ALA A 199 15.25 -8.11 -8.18
N ILE A 200 15.86 -8.34 -9.35
CA ILE A 200 16.18 -9.67 -9.86
C ILE A 200 17.12 -10.41 -8.89
N GLY A 201 18.19 -9.77 -8.43
CA GLY A 201 19.11 -10.35 -7.46
C GLY A 201 18.45 -10.71 -6.12
N ILE A 202 17.52 -9.87 -5.64
CA ILE A 202 16.72 -10.16 -4.45
C ILE A 202 15.84 -11.40 -4.68
N ASN A 203 15.17 -11.50 -5.83
CA ASN A 203 14.37 -12.68 -6.17
C ASN A 203 15.21 -13.96 -6.22
N PHE A 204 16.39 -13.92 -6.86
CA PHE A 204 17.31 -15.06 -6.87
C PHE A 204 17.71 -15.47 -5.46
N GLY A 205 18.05 -14.52 -4.58
CA GLY A 205 18.37 -14.83 -3.19
C GLY A 205 17.21 -15.48 -2.43
N ARG A 206 15.97 -15.07 -2.70
CA ARG A 206 14.77 -15.66 -2.08
C ARG A 206 14.47 -17.06 -2.60
N LEU A 207 14.58 -17.27 -3.91
CA LEU A 207 14.45 -18.58 -4.55
C LEU A 207 15.52 -19.54 -4.01
N TRP A 208 16.76 -19.09 -3.97
CA TRP A 208 17.88 -19.86 -3.44
C TRP A 208 17.65 -20.30 -1.99
N ALA A 209 17.25 -19.37 -1.12
CA ALA A 209 16.92 -19.69 0.27
C ALA A 209 15.74 -20.66 0.40
N TYR A 210 14.73 -20.53 -0.46
CA TYR A 210 13.61 -21.46 -0.52
C TYR A 210 14.06 -22.87 -0.93
N PHE A 211 14.87 -23.00 -2.00
CA PHE A 211 15.37 -24.30 -2.44
C PHE A 211 16.27 -24.96 -1.39
N LEU A 212 17.17 -24.20 -0.75
CA LEU A 212 18.01 -24.72 0.35
C LEU A 212 17.20 -25.31 1.51
N GLN A 213 16.02 -24.73 1.81
CA GLN A 213 15.17 -25.20 2.91
C GLN A 213 14.36 -26.44 2.53
N ASN A 214 13.97 -26.60 1.25
CA ASN A 214 13.06 -27.65 0.81
C ASN A 214 13.78 -28.85 0.16
N ASP A 215 14.91 -28.61 -0.51
CA ASP A 215 15.72 -29.65 -1.14
C ASP A 215 17.21 -29.24 -1.15
N PRO A 216 17.90 -29.35 0.00
CA PRO A 216 19.29 -28.91 0.12
C PRO A 216 20.25 -29.71 -0.76
N ALA A 217 19.97 -31.00 -1.01
CA ALA A 217 20.82 -31.88 -1.79
C ALA A 217 20.85 -31.47 -3.27
N LEU A 218 19.67 -31.27 -3.88
CA LEU A 218 19.56 -30.77 -5.25
C LEU A 218 20.15 -29.37 -5.38
N THR A 219 19.90 -28.52 -4.39
CA THR A 219 20.38 -27.13 -4.39
C THR A 219 21.90 -27.07 -4.37
N LEU A 220 22.55 -27.84 -3.49
CA LEU A 220 24.01 -27.95 -3.43
C LEU A 220 24.58 -28.51 -4.73
N PHE A 221 23.98 -29.58 -5.27
CA PHE A 221 24.39 -30.16 -6.54
C PHE A 221 24.34 -29.15 -7.69
N LEU A 222 23.26 -28.38 -7.81
CA LEU A 222 23.11 -27.34 -8.83
C LEU A 222 24.15 -26.23 -8.67
N THR A 223 24.48 -25.80 -7.45
CA THR A 223 25.60 -24.86 -7.26
C THR A 223 26.92 -25.41 -7.73
N PHE A 224 27.24 -26.65 -7.37
CA PHE A 224 28.47 -27.29 -7.82
C PHE A 224 28.51 -27.39 -9.34
N ALA A 225 27.41 -27.78 -9.98
CA ALA A 225 27.29 -27.85 -11.43
C ALA A 225 27.48 -26.48 -12.10
N VAL A 226 26.87 -25.41 -11.58
CA VAL A 226 27.03 -24.05 -12.12
C VAL A 226 28.46 -23.54 -11.92
N LEU A 227 29.07 -23.76 -10.75
CA LEU A 227 30.46 -23.40 -10.50
C LEU A 227 31.43 -24.16 -11.42
N LEU A 228 31.17 -25.45 -11.65
CA LEU A 228 31.93 -26.27 -12.58
C LEU A 228 31.79 -25.73 -14.02
N LEU A 229 30.58 -25.43 -14.47
CA LEU A 229 30.34 -24.85 -15.80
C LEU A 229 31.01 -23.48 -15.96
N ALA A 230 30.94 -22.62 -14.94
CA ALA A 230 31.62 -21.33 -14.96
C ALA A 230 33.15 -21.48 -15.01
N PHE A 231 33.69 -22.43 -14.25
CA PHE A 231 35.11 -22.77 -14.29
C PHE A 231 35.53 -23.31 -15.68
N LEU A 232 34.75 -24.23 -16.25
CA LEU A 232 34.98 -24.78 -17.59
C LEU A 232 34.89 -23.68 -18.66
N ALA A 233 33.89 -22.82 -18.61
CA ALA A 233 33.73 -21.70 -19.53
C ALA A 233 34.91 -20.73 -19.44
N LYS A 234 35.38 -20.42 -18.22
CA LYS A 234 36.57 -19.59 -17.99
C LYS A 234 37.83 -20.25 -18.56
N SER A 235 38.04 -21.53 -18.29
CA SER A 235 39.19 -22.28 -18.82
C SER A 235 39.16 -22.35 -20.36
N LEU A 236 37.99 -22.50 -20.96
CA LEU A 236 37.81 -22.49 -22.41
C LEU A 236 38.11 -21.10 -23.00
N ALA A 237 37.62 -20.04 -22.36
CA ALA A 237 37.91 -18.66 -22.76
C ALA A 237 39.41 -18.34 -22.66
N GLU A 238 40.08 -18.74 -21.58
CA GLU A 238 41.53 -18.55 -21.40
C GLU A 238 42.34 -19.30 -22.47
N LYS A 239 41.93 -20.52 -22.86
CA LYS A 239 42.54 -21.28 -23.96
C LYS A 239 42.34 -20.62 -25.33
N LEU A 240 41.24 -19.91 -25.54
CA LEU A 240 40.96 -19.17 -26.78
C LEU A 240 41.73 -17.84 -26.87
N THR A 241 42.29 -17.34 -25.76
CA THR A 241 42.97 -16.04 -25.66
C THR A 241 44.49 -16.11 -25.46
N GLY A 242 45.14 -17.27 -25.66
CA GLY A 242 46.60 -17.41 -25.49
C GLY A 242 47.35 -17.73 -26.79
N PRO A 243 48.66 -17.45 -26.83
CA PRO A 243 49.28 -16.17 -27.21
C PRO A 243 49.34 -15.98 -28.74
N ASP A 244 49.22 -14.73 -29.21
CA ASP A 244 49.69 -14.35 -30.55
C ASP A 244 51.19 -14.72 -30.64
N PHE A 245 51.49 -15.80 -31.35
CA PHE A 245 52.84 -16.09 -31.78
C PHE A 245 53.23 -14.99 -32.76
N GLY A 246 54.11 -14.10 -32.31
CA GLY A 246 54.82 -13.19 -33.18
C GLY A 246 55.44 -13.99 -34.32
N VAL A 247 55.11 -13.59 -35.55
CA VAL A 247 55.88 -13.99 -36.73
C VAL A 247 56.69 -12.76 -37.14
N ALA A 248 57.99 -13.04 -37.25
CA ALA A 248 59.11 -12.19 -37.60
C ALA A 248 58.89 -11.30 -38.83
#